data_AF-A0A3A5V294-F1
#
_entry.id   AF-A0A3A5V294-F1
#
_cell.length_a   1.000
_cell.length_b   1.000
_cell.length_c   1.000
_cell.angle_alpha   90.00
_cell.angle_beta   90.00
_cell.angle_gamma   90.00
#
_symmetry.space_group_name_H-M   'P 1'
#
loop_
_entity.id
_entity.type
_entity.pdbx_description
1 polymer ?
#
loop_
_entity_poly.entity_id
_entity_poly.type
_entity_poly.pdbx_seq_one_letter_code
_entity_poly.pdbx_strand_id
1 'polypeptide(L)'
;ADYSYDNDLGSDFVWVNTTSAFNFTSSQGMQTNVNPCLRDVDKDGVVDVLDEDPSNPEIGAPFVTANSAGLCAHRFQGTDPSTNQPIWDWTQDYSLLTNTPSAFEKATSYNPAERRYVIAKTTQDSWIDNNDDGNYSVGSFAAFGLAGDEQGPFPVYVRYCESILCRGAETGRVHFISDGSVLINSIYDPESDSSYLAVPDNDNRRWALDLVAEALILNDNGTSPGEHALVIFDESRHQQPTIFGDTYNLVYYLLIYFTNDWMAMLILFLLLFILLEAVLIRKEDPEDWRHVFRVVYYGFGDAERYKYYQRPEKIRQVLLTRVRNLNALTREEFDAMPASELQGMIRDPVLVRFLFEERNYRPDELVGIVRRIKQWGESGGSTRVVD
;
A
#
# COMPACT_ATOMS: atom_id res chain seq x y z
N ALA A 1 -34.68 2.76 -40.80
CA ALA A 1 -35.67 2.15 -39.90
C ALA A 1 -35.38 2.72 -38.53
N ASP A 2 -36.33 3.47 -37.99
CA ASP A 2 -36.20 4.12 -36.67
C ASP A 2 -36.24 3.04 -35.60
N TYR A 3 -35.09 2.80 -34.97
CA TYR A 3 -35.06 2.06 -33.71
C TYR A 3 -35.48 3.04 -32.61
N SER A 4 -36.77 3.07 -32.32
CA SER A 4 -37.32 3.72 -31.13
C SER A 4 -36.90 2.90 -29.93
N TYR A 5 -35.84 3.33 -29.25
CA TYR A 5 -35.51 2.81 -27.92
C TYR A 5 -36.67 3.15 -26.98
N ASP A 6 -37.15 2.14 -26.26
CA ASP A 6 -38.22 2.27 -25.29
C ASP A 6 -37.75 3.18 -24.13
N ASN A 7 -38.48 4.28 -23.90
CA ASN A 7 -38.17 5.25 -22.85
C ASN A 7 -38.71 4.83 -21.47
N ASP A 8 -39.44 3.71 -21.39
CA ASP A 8 -40.03 3.23 -20.14
C ASP A 8 -39.10 2.26 -19.37
N LEU A 9 -37.93 1.90 -19.92
CA LEU A 9 -36.87 1.24 -19.17
C LEU A 9 -36.22 2.28 -18.24
N GLY A 10 -36.47 2.14 -16.94
CA GLY A 10 -35.76 2.92 -15.92
C GLY A 10 -34.25 2.82 -16.08
N SER A 11 -33.51 3.76 -15.50
CA SER A 11 -32.03 3.87 -15.51
C SER A 11 -31.26 2.63 -15.03
N ASP A 12 -31.96 1.55 -14.68
CA ASP A 12 -31.45 0.33 -14.07
C ASP A 12 -31.01 -0.71 -15.12
N PHE A 13 -31.31 -0.50 -16.40
CA PHE A 13 -30.91 -1.42 -17.48
C PHE A 13 -30.15 -0.71 -18.59
N VAL A 14 -29.05 -1.32 -19.03
CA VAL A 14 -28.14 -0.80 -20.05
C VAL A 14 -28.01 -1.82 -21.19
N TRP A 15 -28.25 -1.36 -22.41
CA TRP A 15 -28.01 -2.15 -23.62
C TRP A 15 -26.55 -2.08 -24.04
N VAL A 16 -25.92 -3.24 -24.21
CA VAL A 16 -24.58 -3.41 -24.77
C VAL A 16 -24.72 -4.04 -26.15
N ASN A 17 -24.52 -3.23 -27.18
CA ASN A 17 -24.52 -3.72 -28.56
C ASN A 17 -23.11 -4.17 -28.95
N THR A 18 -23.00 -5.39 -29.46
CA THR A 18 -21.78 -5.90 -30.11
C THR A 18 -22.05 -6.06 -31.59
N THR A 19 -21.22 -5.42 -32.40
CA THR A 19 -21.23 -5.58 -33.85
C THR A 19 -20.16 -6.58 -34.25
N SER A 20 -20.54 -7.64 -34.96
CA SER A 20 -19.63 -8.72 -35.38
C SER A 20 -18.82 -9.31 -34.21
N ALA A 21 -19.48 -9.91 -33.22
CA ALA A 21 -18.83 -10.39 -31.98
C ALA A 21 -17.68 -11.39 -32.20
N PHE A 22 -17.64 -12.05 -33.35
CA PHE A 22 -16.59 -13.02 -33.72
C PHE A 22 -15.50 -12.44 -34.63
N ASN A 23 -15.63 -11.17 -35.04
CA ASN A 23 -14.64 -10.46 -35.84
C ASN A 23 -13.83 -9.45 -35.00
N PHE A 24 -13.00 -9.98 -34.11
CA PHE A 24 -12.32 -9.20 -33.06
C PHE A 24 -10.83 -8.92 -33.35
N THR A 25 -10.37 -9.15 -34.58
CA THR A 25 -9.00 -8.85 -35.03
C THR A 25 -9.00 -7.79 -36.12
N SER A 26 -8.00 -6.91 -36.14
CA SER A 26 -7.84 -5.87 -37.15
C SER A 26 -7.40 -6.37 -38.54
N SER A 27 -7.25 -7.69 -38.73
CA SER A 27 -6.93 -8.28 -40.03
C SER A 27 -8.12 -8.18 -40.98
N GLN A 28 -7.89 -7.73 -42.21
CA GLN A 28 -8.93 -7.62 -43.23
C GLN A 28 -9.57 -8.99 -43.53
N GLY A 29 -10.87 -9.10 -43.26
CA GLY A 29 -11.66 -10.31 -43.47
C GLY A 29 -12.59 -10.53 -42.27
N MET A 30 -13.88 -10.69 -42.54
CA MET A 30 -14.85 -11.08 -41.51
C MET A 30 -14.45 -12.49 -41.04
N GLN A 31 -14.07 -12.64 -39.77
CA GLN A 31 -13.73 -13.94 -39.18
C GLN A 31 -15.02 -14.75 -38.92
N THR A 32 -15.84 -14.94 -39.96
CA THR A 32 -17.11 -15.69 -39.92
C THR A 32 -16.90 -17.15 -39.49
N ASN A 33 -15.67 -17.65 -39.61
CA ASN A 33 -15.34 -19.06 -39.38
C ASN A 33 -14.95 -19.38 -37.93
N VAL A 34 -15.13 -18.46 -36.98
CA VAL A 34 -14.80 -18.72 -35.56
C VAL A 34 -15.94 -19.46 -34.86
N ASN A 35 -17.20 -19.06 -35.10
CA ASN A 35 -18.34 -19.73 -34.51
C ASN A 35 -18.79 -20.90 -35.42
N PRO A 36 -18.77 -22.15 -34.93
CA PRO A 36 -19.16 -23.33 -35.70
C PRO A 36 -20.61 -23.26 -36.19
N CYS A 37 -21.50 -22.54 -35.51
CA CYS A 37 -22.91 -22.38 -35.90
C CYS A 37 -23.16 -21.27 -36.94
N LEU A 38 -22.13 -20.49 -37.27
CA LEU A 38 -22.20 -19.39 -38.26
C LEU A 38 -21.18 -19.59 -39.38
N ARG A 39 -20.49 -20.73 -39.38
CA ARG A 39 -19.46 -21.07 -40.36
C ARG A 39 -20.12 -21.77 -41.53
N ASP A 40 -19.98 -21.14 -42.69
CA ASP A 40 -20.42 -21.60 -44.00
C ASP A 40 -19.36 -21.12 -45.01
N VAL A 41 -18.41 -22.01 -45.34
CA VAL A 41 -17.21 -21.67 -46.12
C VAL A 41 -17.53 -21.49 -47.61
N ASP A 42 -18.41 -22.31 -48.16
CA ASP A 42 -18.75 -22.34 -49.58
C ASP A 42 -20.05 -21.58 -49.92
N LYS A 43 -20.81 -21.15 -48.90
CA LYS A 43 -22.00 -20.30 -48.97
C LYS A 43 -23.19 -20.99 -49.61
N ASP A 44 -23.34 -22.28 -49.35
CA ASP A 44 -24.46 -23.08 -49.81
C ASP A 44 -25.73 -22.92 -48.95
N GLY A 45 -25.61 -22.24 -47.80
CA GLY A 45 -26.70 -22.00 -46.84
C GLY A 45 -26.84 -23.09 -45.78
N VAL A 46 -25.88 -24.00 -45.68
CA VAL A 46 -25.76 -25.02 -44.65
C VAL A 46 -24.55 -24.70 -43.78
N VAL A 47 -24.67 -24.98 -42.49
CA VAL A 47 -23.54 -24.79 -41.57
C VAL A 47 -22.53 -25.92 -41.79
N ASP A 48 -21.24 -25.59 -41.94
CA ASP A 48 -20.15 -26.55 -42.22
C ASP A 48 -20.18 -27.80 -41.32
N VAL A 49 -20.59 -27.66 -40.05
CA VAL A 49 -20.59 -28.78 -39.09
C VAL A 49 -21.67 -29.83 -39.36
N LEU A 50 -22.64 -29.50 -40.22
CA LEU A 50 -23.72 -30.38 -40.68
C LEU A 50 -23.58 -30.74 -42.15
N ASP A 51 -22.63 -30.12 -42.84
CA ASP A 51 -22.39 -30.33 -44.26
C ASP A 51 -21.56 -31.60 -44.50
N GLU A 52 -21.93 -32.36 -45.53
CA GLU A 52 -21.20 -33.54 -45.98
C GLU A 52 -19.89 -33.16 -46.68
N ASP A 53 -19.84 -32.03 -47.39
CA ASP A 53 -18.63 -31.49 -48.02
C ASP A 53 -18.57 -29.95 -47.91
N PRO A 54 -18.04 -29.41 -46.78
CA PRO A 54 -17.99 -27.97 -46.47
C PRO A 54 -17.21 -27.08 -47.46
N SER A 55 -16.68 -27.64 -48.52
CA SER A 55 -15.90 -26.95 -49.54
C SER A 55 -16.58 -26.91 -50.90
N ASN A 56 -17.71 -27.60 -51.05
CA ASN A 56 -18.37 -27.81 -52.32
C ASN A 56 -19.82 -27.30 -52.28
N PRO A 57 -20.09 -26.13 -52.89
CA PRO A 57 -21.40 -25.46 -52.77
C PRO A 57 -22.55 -26.20 -53.46
N GLU A 58 -22.27 -27.32 -54.15
CA GLU A 58 -23.29 -28.20 -54.76
C GLU A 58 -23.72 -29.35 -53.85
N ILE A 59 -22.95 -29.64 -52.79
CA ILE A 59 -23.18 -30.75 -51.86
C ILE A 59 -23.36 -30.13 -50.47
N GLY A 60 -24.62 -29.98 -50.07
CA GLY A 60 -24.98 -29.58 -48.70
C GLY A 60 -25.73 -30.67 -47.96
N ALA A 61 -26.35 -30.31 -46.83
CA ALA A 61 -27.29 -31.18 -46.11
C ALA A 61 -28.75 -30.93 -46.57
N PRO A 62 -29.34 -31.79 -47.41
CA PRO A 62 -30.67 -31.55 -48.01
C PRO A 62 -31.82 -31.61 -47.00
N PHE A 63 -31.58 -32.11 -45.78
CA PHE A 63 -32.59 -32.16 -44.74
C PHE A 63 -31.98 -31.98 -43.35
N VAL A 64 -32.14 -30.78 -42.80
CA VAL A 64 -31.77 -30.47 -41.42
C VAL A 64 -33.04 -30.31 -40.59
N THR A 65 -33.04 -30.93 -39.41
CA THR A 65 -34.06 -30.74 -38.38
C THR A 65 -33.47 -29.99 -37.19
N ALA A 66 -34.32 -29.39 -36.36
CA ALA A 66 -33.87 -28.77 -35.11
C ALA A 66 -33.10 -29.76 -34.21
N ASN A 67 -33.47 -31.05 -34.23
CA ASN A 67 -32.76 -32.08 -33.46
C ASN A 67 -31.37 -32.38 -34.04
N SER A 68 -31.22 -32.43 -35.37
CA SER A 68 -29.91 -32.63 -35.99
C SER A 68 -29.01 -31.39 -35.86
N ALA A 69 -29.62 -30.20 -35.77
CA ALA A 69 -28.89 -28.95 -35.53
C ALA A 69 -28.22 -28.89 -34.15
N GLY A 70 -28.65 -29.72 -33.18
CA GLY A 70 -27.97 -29.91 -31.89
C GLY A 70 -27.69 -28.59 -31.17
N LEU A 71 -26.42 -28.34 -30.84
CA LEU A 71 -25.99 -27.10 -30.16
C LEU A 71 -26.16 -25.82 -31.01
N CYS A 72 -26.41 -25.93 -32.31
CA CYS A 72 -26.70 -24.79 -33.19
C CYS A 72 -28.20 -24.56 -33.40
N ALA A 73 -29.08 -25.33 -32.76
CA ALA A 73 -30.52 -25.30 -33.02
C ALA A 73 -31.18 -23.94 -32.77
N HIS A 74 -30.63 -23.10 -31.89
CA HIS A 74 -31.14 -21.74 -31.62
C HIS A 74 -31.00 -20.79 -32.82
N ARG A 75 -30.18 -21.12 -33.81
CA ARG A 75 -30.04 -20.38 -35.08
C ARG A 75 -30.86 -20.97 -36.22
N PHE A 76 -31.44 -22.16 -36.05
CA PHE A 76 -32.19 -22.84 -37.09
C PHE A 76 -33.64 -22.34 -37.13
N GLN A 77 -34.03 -21.67 -38.22
CA GLN A 77 -35.37 -21.07 -38.38
C GLN A 77 -36.37 -21.99 -39.10
N GLY A 78 -35.96 -23.21 -39.45
CA GLY A 78 -36.78 -24.18 -40.18
C GLY A 78 -36.27 -24.44 -41.59
N THR A 79 -37.10 -25.02 -42.44
CA THR A 79 -36.78 -25.32 -43.85
C THR A 79 -37.71 -24.53 -44.76
N ASP A 80 -37.16 -23.93 -45.81
CA ASP A 80 -37.96 -23.25 -46.83
C ASP A 80 -38.84 -24.28 -47.57
N PRO A 81 -40.18 -24.14 -47.56
CA PRO A 81 -41.09 -25.05 -48.23
C PRO A 81 -40.93 -25.13 -49.75
N SER A 82 -40.27 -24.13 -50.36
CA SER A 82 -40.13 -24.00 -51.81
C SER A 82 -38.84 -24.62 -52.36
N THR A 83 -37.74 -24.48 -51.61
CA THR A 83 -36.40 -24.96 -52.00
C THR A 83 -35.98 -26.22 -51.24
N ASN A 84 -36.71 -26.59 -50.17
CA ASN A 84 -36.32 -27.61 -49.18
C ASN A 84 -34.96 -27.35 -48.52
N GLN A 85 -34.43 -26.14 -48.60
CA GLN A 85 -33.17 -25.78 -47.95
C GLN A 85 -33.40 -25.33 -46.51
N PRO A 86 -32.45 -25.60 -45.59
CA PRO A 86 -32.53 -25.10 -44.23
C PRO A 86 -32.34 -23.58 -44.21
N ILE A 87 -33.08 -22.91 -43.33
CA ILE A 87 -32.99 -21.47 -43.09
C ILE A 87 -32.27 -21.27 -41.76
N TRP A 88 -31.20 -20.49 -41.80
CA TRP A 88 -30.38 -20.16 -40.64
C TRP A 88 -30.32 -18.66 -40.41
N ASP A 89 -30.24 -18.30 -39.13
CA ASP A 89 -29.91 -16.93 -38.71
C ASP A 89 -28.39 -16.74 -38.68
N TRP A 90 -27.86 -16.03 -39.67
CA TRP A 90 -26.43 -15.74 -39.81
C TRP A 90 -25.98 -14.44 -39.11
N THR A 91 -26.86 -13.80 -38.32
CA THR A 91 -26.54 -12.52 -37.66
C THR A 91 -25.44 -12.67 -36.62
N GLN A 92 -24.45 -11.76 -36.69
CA GLN A 92 -23.31 -11.71 -35.75
C GLN A 92 -23.40 -10.56 -34.76
N ASP A 93 -24.51 -9.84 -34.81
CA ASP A 93 -24.78 -8.68 -33.98
C ASP A 93 -25.67 -9.12 -32.82
N TYR A 94 -25.31 -8.72 -31.61
CA TYR A 94 -26.09 -9.00 -30.41
C TYR A 94 -26.38 -7.71 -29.67
N SER A 95 -27.61 -7.59 -29.19
CA SER A 95 -28.03 -6.57 -28.25
C SER A 95 -28.16 -7.24 -26.88
N LEU A 96 -27.17 -7.03 -26.02
CA LEU A 96 -27.12 -7.63 -24.69
C LEU A 96 -27.74 -6.68 -23.67
N LEU A 97 -28.77 -7.14 -22.97
CA LEU A 97 -29.34 -6.40 -21.85
C LEU A 97 -28.53 -6.68 -20.59
N THR A 98 -28.02 -5.62 -19.98
CA THR A 98 -27.29 -5.64 -18.71
C THR A 98 -27.99 -4.74 -17.70
N ASN A 99 -27.71 -4.90 -16.42
CA ASN A 99 -28.28 -4.07 -15.36
C ASN A 99 -27.30 -2.95 -15.01
N THR A 100 -26.16 -3.32 -14.44
CA THR A 100 -25.12 -2.39 -13.95
C THR A 100 -23.74 -2.87 -14.40
N PRO A 101 -23.40 -2.71 -15.69
CA PRO A 101 -22.12 -3.14 -16.20
C PRO A 101 -20.98 -2.30 -15.60
N SER A 102 -19.96 -2.99 -15.10
CA SER A 102 -18.69 -2.35 -14.75
C SER A 102 -17.90 -2.00 -16.01
N ALA A 103 -16.84 -1.20 -15.89
CA ALA A 103 -15.92 -0.93 -17.00
C ALA A 103 -14.59 -1.64 -16.77
N PHE A 104 -14.04 -2.24 -17.84
CA PHE A 104 -12.65 -2.66 -17.85
C PHE A 104 -11.72 -1.47 -18.16
N GLU A 105 -10.50 -1.55 -17.65
CA GLU A 105 -9.45 -0.55 -17.89
C GLU A 105 -9.19 -0.37 -19.40
N LYS A 106 -9.25 0.87 -19.89
CA LYS A 106 -9.16 1.18 -21.32
C LYS A 106 -7.80 0.85 -21.91
N ALA A 107 -6.73 1.18 -21.20
CA ALA A 107 -5.38 1.06 -21.73
C ALA A 107 -4.93 -0.39 -21.84
N THR A 108 -5.37 -1.25 -20.93
CA THR A 108 -4.86 -2.63 -20.81
C THR A 108 -5.80 -3.69 -21.38
N SER A 109 -7.09 -3.39 -21.55
CA SER A 109 -8.09 -4.37 -21.99
C SER A 109 -7.91 -4.87 -23.43
N TYR A 110 -7.40 -4.04 -24.34
CA TYR A 110 -7.08 -4.44 -25.72
C TYR A 110 -5.57 -4.59 -25.91
N ASN A 111 -5.10 -5.84 -26.05
CA ASN A 111 -3.71 -6.11 -26.36
C ASN A 111 -3.59 -7.42 -27.18
N PRO A 112 -3.56 -7.31 -28.52
CA PRO A 112 -3.43 -8.48 -29.40
C PRO A 112 -2.11 -9.26 -29.22
N ALA A 113 -1.03 -8.59 -28.78
CA ALA A 113 0.24 -9.26 -28.51
C ALA A 113 0.14 -10.21 -27.30
N GLU A 114 -0.71 -9.85 -26.34
CA GLU A 114 -1.08 -10.69 -25.19
C GLU A 114 -2.40 -11.44 -25.40
N ARG A 115 -2.90 -11.51 -26.64
CA ARG A 115 -4.11 -12.27 -27.01
C ARG A 115 -5.38 -11.83 -26.28
N ARG A 116 -5.45 -10.55 -25.91
CA ARG A 116 -6.62 -9.89 -25.31
C ARG A 116 -7.34 -9.04 -26.35
N TYR A 117 -8.62 -9.32 -26.56
CA TYR A 117 -9.44 -8.70 -27.58
C TYR A 117 -10.71 -8.10 -26.94
N VAL A 118 -11.05 -6.88 -27.33
CA VAL A 118 -12.26 -6.21 -26.84
C VAL A 118 -13.38 -6.45 -27.85
N ILE A 119 -14.46 -7.07 -27.40
CA ILE A 119 -15.60 -7.47 -28.25
C ILE A 119 -16.70 -6.42 -28.23
N ALA A 120 -16.96 -5.82 -27.08
CA ALA A 120 -17.95 -4.76 -26.93
C ALA A 120 -17.40 -3.59 -26.11
N LYS A 121 -17.79 -2.39 -26.50
CA LYS A 121 -17.49 -1.14 -25.80
C LYS A 121 -18.79 -0.34 -25.63
N THR A 122 -18.83 0.48 -24.59
CA THR A 122 -19.91 1.46 -24.39
C THR A 122 -19.86 2.55 -25.47
N THR A 123 -20.88 3.41 -25.48
CA THR A 123 -20.90 4.61 -26.35
C THR A 123 -19.86 5.65 -25.92
N GLN A 124 -19.58 6.62 -26.79
CA GLN A 124 -18.70 7.75 -26.47
C GLN A 124 -19.32 8.73 -25.44
N ASP A 125 -20.65 8.69 -25.31
CA ASP A 125 -21.40 9.51 -24.37
C ASP A 125 -21.50 8.87 -22.98
N SER A 126 -21.00 7.64 -22.83
CA SER A 126 -20.91 6.97 -21.52
C SER A 126 -19.81 7.62 -20.67
N TRP A 127 -20.02 7.67 -19.37
CA TRP A 127 -19.05 8.20 -18.42
C TRP A 127 -19.11 7.42 -17.10
N ILE A 128 -18.01 7.43 -16.35
CA ILE A 128 -17.94 6.85 -15.01
C ILE A 128 -17.83 8.01 -14.03
N ASP A 129 -18.79 8.07 -13.11
CA ASP A 129 -18.81 8.97 -11.96
C ASP A 129 -17.84 8.44 -10.90
N ASN A 130 -16.61 8.96 -10.92
CA ASN A 130 -15.56 8.47 -10.02
C ASN A 130 -15.65 9.11 -8.62
N ASN A 131 -16.31 10.27 -8.51
CA ASN A 131 -16.42 11.03 -7.28
C ASN A 131 -17.83 10.95 -6.64
N ASP A 132 -18.76 10.21 -7.25
CA ASP A 132 -20.13 9.96 -6.80
C ASP A 132 -20.90 11.25 -6.52
N ASP A 133 -20.67 12.28 -7.34
CA ASP A 133 -21.31 13.59 -7.18
C ASP A 133 -22.49 13.81 -8.13
N GLY A 134 -22.73 12.86 -9.04
CA GLY A 134 -23.81 12.87 -10.03
C GLY A 134 -23.65 13.91 -11.14
N ASN A 135 -22.51 14.61 -11.22
CA ASN A 135 -22.26 15.67 -12.19
C ASN A 135 -21.11 15.31 -13.12
N TYR A 136 -21.41 15.27 -14.42
CA TYR A 136 -20.41 15.07 -15.46
C TYR A 136 -19.32 16.16 -15.46
N SER A 137 -18.14 15.83 -14.92
CA SER A 137 -17.02 16.73 -14.67
C SER A 137 -15.69 16.18 -15.17
N VAL A 138 -15.61 15.91 -16.49
CA VAL A 138 -14.40 15.36 -17.12
C VAL A 138 -13.17 16.23 -16.89
N GLY A 139 -12.09 15.61 -16.41
CA GLY A 139 -10.74 16.18 -16.39
C GLY A 139 -10.55 17.43 -15.52
N SER A 140 -11.53 17.77 -14.66
CA SER A 140 -11.51 19.06 -13.95
C SER A 140 -10.78 19.04 -12.60
N PHE A 141 -10.47 17.86 -12.06
CA PHE A 141 -9.73 17.74 -10.80
C PHE A 141 -8.75 16.56 -10.86
N ALA A 142 -7.48 16.86 -11.11
CA ALA A 142 -6.35 15.94 -10.90
C ALA A 142 -5.41 16.50 -9.82
N ALA A 143 -5.98 17.14 -8.79
CA ALA A 143 -5.26 17.64 -7.64
C ALA A 143 -5.84 17.00 -6.37
N PHE A 144 -4.96 16.50 -5.49
CA PHE A 144 -5.28 15.84 -4.21
C PHE A 144 -5.84 14.41 -4.25
N GLY A 145 -5.68 13.67 -5.35
CA GLY A 145 -6.02 12.24 -5.40
C GLY A 145 -7.50 11.93 -5.58
N LEU A 146 -8.33 12.95 -5.79
CA LEU A 146 -9.68 12.80 -6.35
C LEU A 146 -9.52 12.71 -7.87
N ALA A 147 -9.96 11.60 -8.45
CA ALA A 147 -10.03 11.44 -9.90
C ALA A 147 -11.34 12.06 -10.38
N GLY A 148 -11.28 12.99 -11.34
CA GLY A 148 -12.48 13.45 -12.03
C GLY A 148 -13.10 12.33 -12.87
N ASP A 149 -14.28 12.62 -13.42
CA ASP A 149 -15.00 11.65 -14.23
C ASP A 149 -14.23 11.24 -15.47
N GLU A 150 -14.45 9.99 -15.85
CA GLU A 150 -13.84 9.44 -17.04
C GLU A 150 -14.89 9.32 -18.15
N GLN A 151 -14.59 9.86 -19.33
CA GLN A 151 -15.45 9.73 -20.51
C GLN A 151 -15.07 8.48 -21.32
N GLY A 152 -16.07 7.73 -21.78
CA GLY A 152 -15.95 6.52 -22.60
C GLY A 152 -15.29 6.74 -23.98
N PRO A 153 -15.22 5.68 -24.81
CA PRO A 153 -15.89 4.40 -24.65
C PRO A 153 -15.13 3.43 -23.71
N PHE A 154 -15.87 2.71 -22.88
CA PHE A 154 -15.33 1.73 -21.95
C PHE A 154 -15.51 0.30 -22.49
N PRO A 155 -14.47 -0.53 -22.45
CA PRO A 155 -14.61 -1.96 -22.73
C PRO A 155 -15.46 -2.63 -21.65
N VAL A 156 -16.48 -3.38 -22.07
CA VAL A 156 -17.44 -4.09 -21.19
C VAL A 156 -17.48 -5.60 -21.44
N TYR A 157 -16.92 -6.03 -22.57
CA TYR A 157 -16.77 -7.43 -22.91
C TYR A 157 -15.39 -7.66 -23.55
N VAL A 158 -14.58 -8.47 -22.89
CA VAL A 158 -13.22 -8.81 -23.29
C VAL A 158 -13.09 -10.31 -23.46
N ARG A 159 -12.44 -10.74 -24.54
CA ARG A 159 -12.12 -12.12 -24.83
C ARG A 159 -10.61 -12.32 -24.71
N TYR A 160 -10.21 -13.38 -24.05
CA TYR A 160 -8.85 -13.87 -24.00
C TYR A 160 -8.74 -15.22 -24.69
N CYS A 161 -7.72 -15.37 -25.52
CA CYS A 161 -7.42 -16.63 -26.21
C CYS A 161 -6.04 -17.15 -25.85
N GLU A 162 -5.94 -18.44 -25.56
CA GLU A 162 -4.63 -19.08 -25.40
C GLU A 162 -3.90 -19.17 -26.75
N SER A 163 -4.58 -19.45 -27.86
CA SER A 163 -4.00 -19.46 -29.21
C SER A 163 -4.51 -18.26 -30.03
N ILE A 164 -3.86 -17.96 -31.17
CA ILE A 164 -4.40 -16.93 -32.07
C ILE A 164 -5.80 -17.36 -32.52
N LEU A 165 -6.78 -16.47 -32.31
CA LEU A 165 -8.20 -16.69 -32.63
C LEU A 165 -8.89 -17.83 -31.86
N CYS A 166 -8.26 -18.43 -30.83
CA CYS A 166 -8.80 -19.59 -30.11
C CYS A 166 -9.21 -20.75 -31.04
N ARG A 167 -8.51 -20.93 -32.17
CA ARG A 167 -8.85 -21.99 -33.13
C ARG A 167 -8.14 -23.28 -32.74
N GLY A 168 -8.91 -24.30 -32.40
CA GLY A 168 -8.42 -25.66 -32.18
C GLY A 168 -8.93 -26.29 -30.90
N ALA A 169 -9.11 -27.61 -30.93
CA ALA A 169 -9.61 -28.41 -29.83
C ALA A 169 -8.73 -28.39 -28.56
N GLU A 170 -7.45 -28.06 -28.73
CA GLU A 170 -6.46 -28.01 -27.63
C GLU A 170 -6.30 -26.61 -27.01
N THR A 171 -7.15 -25.64 -27.37
CA THR A 171 -6.93 -24.24 -27.01
C THR A 171 -7.98 -23.73 -26.03
N GLY A 172 -7.53 -23.09 -24.94
CA GLY A 172 -8.43 -22.44 -23.99
C GLY A 172 -8.90 -21.06 -24.45
N ARG A 173 -10.14 -20.71 -24.09
CA ARG A 173 -10.71 -19.37 -24.27
C ARG A 173 -11.39 -18.91 -22.99
N VAL A 174 -11.33 -17.62 -22.72
CA VAL A 174 -11.99 -17.00 -21.56
C VAL A 174 -12.74 -15.75 -22.01
N HIS A 175 -13.98 -15.62 -21.56
CA HIS A 175 -14.85 -14.49 -21.85
C HIS A 175 -15.11 -13.73 -20.55
N PHE A 176 -14.60 -12.50 -20.49
CA PHE A 176 -14.78 -11.59 -19.36
C PHE A 176 -15.87 -10.58 -19.71
N ILE A 177 -16.97 -10.62 -18.98
CA ILE A 177 -18.11 -9.72 -19.17
C ILE A 177 -18.25 -8.91 -17.90
N SER A 178 -18.51 -7.63 -18.04
CA SER A 178 -18.49 -6.71 -16.91
C SER A 178 -19.77 -6.70 -16.07
N ASP A 179 -20.77 -7.51 -16.45
CA ASP A 179 -22.01 -7.70 -15.71
C ASP A 179 -22.41 -9.19 -15.68
N GLY A 180 -22.61 -9.74 -14.48
CA GLY A 180 -23.12 -11.10 -14.28
C GLY A 180 -24.62 -11.25 -14.58
N SER A 181 -25.36 -10.14 -14.63
CA SER A 181 -26.81 -10.13 -14.87
C SER A 181 -27.20 -10.66 -16.26
N VAL A 182 -26.26 -10.65 -17.21
CA VAL A 182 -26.44 -11.10 -18.59
C VAL A 182 -26.97 -12.54 -18.70
N LEU A 183 -26.74 -13.37 -17.67
CA LEU A 183 -27.19 -14.76 -17.61
C LEU A 183 -28.41 -15.02 -16.68
N ILE A 184 -29.03 -13.98 -16.12
CA ILE A 184 -30.13 -14.14 -15.16
C ILE A 184 -31.46 -14.28 -15.91
N ASN A 185 -32.25 -15.28 -15.52
CA ASN A 185 -33.57 -15.57 -16.10
C ASN A 185 -34.56 -14.39 -16.07
N SER A 186 -34.39 -13.42 -15.16
CA SER A 186 -35.24 -12.22 -15.08
C SER A 186 -34.97 -11.20 -16.18
N ILE A 187 -33.78 -11.26 -16.82
CA ILE A 187 -33.45 -10.45 -17.99
C ILE A 187 -33.97 -11.12 -19.26
N TYR A 188 -34.08 -12.45 -19.25
CA TYR A 188 -34.72 -13.20 -20.33
C TYR A 188 -36.23 -12.97 -20.32
N ASP A 189 -36.85 -12.97 -21.49
CA ASP A 189 -38.30 -12.80 -21.62
C ASP A 189 -39.01 -13.95 -20.86
N PRO A 190 -39.73 -13.67 -19.76
CA PRO A 190 -40.39 -14.69 -18.95
C PRO A 190 -41.57 -15.35 -19.67
N GLU A 191 -42.12 -14.73 -20.73
CA GLU A 191 -43.22 -15.27 -21.53
C GLU A 191 -42.72 -16.18 -22.67
N SER A 192 -41.44 -16.09 -23.01
CA SER A 192 -40.84 -16.96 -24.00
C SER A 192 -40.74 -18.40 -23.48
N ASP A 193 -41.06 -19.36 -24.35
CA ASP A 193 -41.01 -20.77 -23.98
C ASP A 193 -39.61 -21.14 -23.47
N SER A 194 -39.54 -22.01 -22.46
CA SER A 194 -38.27 -22.50 -21.89
C SER A 194 -37.43 -23.33 -22.88
N SER A 195 -37.94 -23.49 -24.10
CA SER A 195 -37.30 -24.18 -25.20
C SER A 195 -36.09 -23.40 -25.72
N TYR A 196 -34.94 -24.06 -25.74
CA TYR A 196 -33.69 -23.58 -26.35
C TYR A 196 -33.75 -23.51 -27.90
N LEU A 197 -34.85 -23.95 -28.52
CA LEU A 197 -35.01 -24.02 -29.96
C LEU A 197 -35.56 -22.73 -30.59
N ALA A 198 -36.20 -21.86 -29.80
CA ALA A 198 -36.85 -20.65 -30.30
C ALA A 198 -36.52 -19.47 -29.39
N VAL A 199 -35.32 -18.92 -29.57
CA VAL A 199 -34.83 -17.79 -28.77
C VAL A 199 -35.21 -16.47 -29.44
N PRO A 200 -35.94 -15.56 -28.75
CA PRO A 200 -36.26 -14.23 -29.29
C PRO A 200 -35.03 -13.42 -29.70
N ASP A 201 -35.19 -12.47 -30.63
CA ASP A 201 -34.08 -11.68 -31.17
C ASP A 201 -33.39 -10.77 -30.13
N ASN A 202 -34.15 -10.25 -29.16
CA ASN A 202 -33.65 -9.36 -28.12
C ASN A 202 -33.29 -10.10 -26.82
N ASP A 203 -33.00 -11.39 -26.91
CA ASP A 203 -32.67 -12.23 -25.75
C ASP A 203 -31.18 -12.58 -25.71
N ASN A 204 -30.55 -12.28 -24.59
CA ASN A 204 -29.18 -12.63 -24.26
C ASN A 204 -28.87 -14.13 -24.41
N ARG A 205 -29.88 -15.01 -24.30
CA ARG A 205 -29.72 -16.47 -24.50
C ARG A 205 -29.11 -16.82 -25.85
N ARG A 206 -29.41 -16.07 -26.91
CA ARG A 206 -28.85 -16.35 -28.25
C ARG A 206 -27.34 -16.25 -28.22
N TRP A 207 -26.84 -15.14 -27.69
CA TRP A 207 -25.41 -14.92 -27.47
C TRP A 207 -24.79 -15.97 -26.54
N ALA A 208 -25.45 -16.32 -25.44
CA ALA A 208 -24.93 -17.31 -24.49
C ALA A 208 -24.82 -18.71 -25.14
N LEU A 209 -25.85 -19.14 -25.89
CA LEU A 209 -25.86 -20.40 -26.60
C LEU A 209 -24.80 -20.44 -27.71
N ASP A 210 -24.57 -19.33 -28.41
CA ASP A 210 -23.50 -19.24 -29.39
C ASP A 210 -22.11 -19.41 -28.75
N LEU A 211 -21.86 -18.81 -27.59
CA LEU A 211 -20.59 -19.01 -26.88
C LEU A 211 -20.44 -20.46 -26.38
N VAL A 212 -21.53 -21.07 -25.89
CA VAL A 212 -21.53 -22.47 -25.46
C VAL A 212 -21.28 -23.40 -26.63
N ALA A 213 -21.93 -23.16 -27.78
CA ALA A 213 -21.72 -23.94 -28.99
C ALA A 213 -20.29 -23.78 -29.51
N GLU A 214 -19.76 -22.55 -29.52
CA GLU A 214 -18.36 -22.26 -29.84
C GLU A 214 -17.41 -23.07 -28.95
N ALA A 215 -17.72 -23.15 -27.64
CA ALA A 215 -16.92 -23.85 -26.64
C ALA A 215 -16.98 -25.38 -26.72
N LEU A 216 -18.15 -25.94 -27.04
CA LEU A 216 -18.41 -27.37 -26.98
C LEU A 216 -18.21 -28.11 -28.31
N ILE A 217 -18.42 -27.44 -29.45
CA ILE A 217 -18.21 -28.03 -30.78
C ILE A 217 -16.74 -27.87 -31.15
N LEU A 218 -15.98 -28.97 -31.03
CA LEU A 218 -14.55 -29.00 -31.33
C LEU A 218 -14.22 -29.68 -32.67
N ASN A 219 -15.16 -30.45 -33.21
CA ASN A 219 -15.01 -31.22 -34.44
C ASN A 219 -15.91 -30.63 -35.53
N ASP A 220 -15.49 -30.79 -36.78
CA ASP A 220 -16.26 -30.33 -37.94
C ASP A 220 -17.36 -31.33 -38.37
N ASN A 221 -17.47 -32.48 -37.70
CA ASN A 221 -18.38 -33.58 -38.08
C ASN A 221 -19.50 -33.76 -37.05
N GLY A 222 -20.28 -32.72 -36.81
CA GLY A 222 -21.51 -32.77 -36.01
C GLY A 222 -21.65 -31.66 -34.98
N THR A 223 -22.86 -31.57 -34.44
CA THR A 223 -23.32 -30.51 -33.52
C THR A 223 -23.39 -30.98 -32.07
N SER A 224 -22.86 -32.17 -31.78
CA SER A 224 -22.77 -32.74 -30.43
C SER A 224 -21.57 -32.17 -29.67
N PRO A 225 -21.66 -32.02 -28.34
CA PRO A 225 -20.51 -31.60 -27.54
C PRO A 225 -19.36 -32.60 -27.65
N GLY A 226 -18.13 -32.09 -27.73
CA GLY A 226 -16.92 -32.92 -27.66
C GLY A 226 -16.78 -33.60 -26.30
N GLU A 227 -16.27 -34.84 -26.28
CA GLU A 227 -16.16 -35.67 -25.06
C GLU A 227 -15.34 -35.01 -23.92
N HIS A 228 -14.39 -34.15 -24.27
CA HIS A 228 -13.51 -33.46 -23.33
C HIS A 228 -13.73 -31.93 -23.30
N ALA A 229 -14.83 -31.45 -23.87
CA ALA A 229 -15.17 -30.04 -23.83
C ALA A 229 -15.88 -29.69 -22.50
N LEU A 230 -15.48 -28.56 -21.89
CA LEU A 230 -16.08 -28.07 -20.65
C LEU A 230 -16.30 -26.56 -20.76
N VAL A 231 -17.48 -26.12 -20.31
CA VAL A 231 -17.80 -24.71 -20.11
C VAL A 231 -17.97 -24.47 -18.63
N ILE A 232 -17.26 -23.48 -18.10
CA ILE A 232 -17.35 -23.07 -16.69
C ILE A 232 -17.90 -21.66 -16.67
N PHE A 233 -18.98 -21.47 -15.93
CA PHE A 233 -19.49 -20.16 -15.59
C PHE A 233 -18.98 -19.81 -14.20
N ASP A 234 -18.25 -18.70 -14.09
CA ASP A 234 -17.80 -18.16 -12.81
C ASP A 234 -18.26 -16.72 -12.68
N GLU A 235 -19.03 -16.45 -11.63
CA GLU A 235 -19.33 -15.09 -11.20
C GLU A 235 -18.19 -14.67 -10.27
N SER A 236 -17.08 -14.20 -10.87
CA SER A 236 -15.93 -13.75 -10.09
C SER A 236 -16.30 -12.48 -9.32
N ARG A 237 -16.66 -12.64 -8.05
CA ARG A 237 -16.93 -11.55 -7.11
C ARG A 237 -15.60 -10.97 -6.64
N HIS A 238 -15.02 -10.09 -7.45
CA HIS A 238 -13.92 -9.26 -6.99
C HIS A 238 -14.49 -8.22 -6.02
N GLN A 239 -14.02 -8.27 -4.77
CA GLN A 239 -14.22 -7.15 -3.86
C GLN A 239 -13.56 -5.95 -4.54
N GLN A 240 -14.37 -4.97 -4.98
CA GLN A 240 -13.81 -3.68 -5.37
C GLN A 240 -12.94 -3.21 -4.20
N PRO A 241 -11.71 -2.71 -4.47
CA PRO A 241 -10.91 -2.09 -3.42
C PRO A 241 -11.71 -0.89 -2.93
N THR A 242 -12.48 -1.10 -1.87
CA THR A 242 -13.08 0.02 -1.15
C THR A 242 -11.92 0.88 -0.68
N ILE A 243 -12.10 2.20 -0.62
CA ILE A 243 -11.05 3.14 -0.19
C ILE A 243 -10.39 2.70 1.13
N PHE A 244 -11.12 1.93 1.96
CA PHE A 244 -10.64 1.37 3.22
C PHE A 244 -10.44 -0.15 3.22
N GLY A 245 -10.60 -0.88 2.11
CA GLY A 245 -10.44 -2.34 2.05
C GLY A 245 -9.00 -2.75 2.34
N ASP A 246 -8.05 -2.10 1.68
CA ASP A 246 -6.62 -2.32 1.94
C ASP A 246 -6.20 -1.80 3.33
N THR A 247 -6.82 -0.72 3.80
CA THR A 247 -6.60 -0.20 5.17
C THR A 247 -7.15 -1.18 6.22
N TYR A 248 -8.32 -1.76 5.99
CA TYR A 248 -8.94 -2.76 6.84
C TYR A 248 -8.09 -4.03 6.87
N ASN A 249 -7.63 -4.51 5.72
CA ASN A 249 -6.70 -5.63 5.64
C ASN A 249 -5.39 -5.33 6.36
N LEU A 250 -4.81 -4.14 6.16
CA LEU A 250 -3.60 -3.71 6.89
C LEU A 250 -3.81 -3.64 8.40
N VAL A 251 -4.93 -3.06 8.86
CA VAL A 251 -5.28 -2.99 10.29
C VAL A 251 -5.54 -4.37 10.85
N TYR A 252 -6.19 -5.26 10.10
CA TYR A 252 -6.41 -6.65 10.46
C TYR A 252 -5.08 -7.41 10.58
N TYR A 253 -4.17 -7.24 9.63
CA TYR A 253 -2.82 -7.82 9.69
C TYR A 253 -2.02 -7.26 10.86
N LEU A 254 -2.06 -5.95 11.11
CA LEU A 254 -1.42 -5.33 12.28
C LEU A 254 -2.01 -5.87 13.57
N LEU A 255 -3.34 -5.96 13.69
CA LEU A 255 -4.01 -6.51 14.86
C LEU A 255 -3.60 -7.96 15.10
N ILE A 256 -3.67 -8.84 14.09
CA ILE A 256 -3.24 -10.24 14.22
C ILE A 256 -1.77 -10.30 14.65
N TYR A 257 -0.92 -9.51 14.01
CA TYR A 257 0.51 -9.48 14.30
C TYR A 257 0.80 -9.02 15.74
N PHE A 258 0.08 -8.00 16.24
CA PHE A 258 0.18 -7.53 17.62
C PHE A 258 -0.49 -8.47 18.64
N THR A 259 -1.50 -9.25 18.24
CA THR A 259 -2.15 -10.26 19.09
C THR A 259 -1.44 -11.61 19.10
N ASN A 260 -0.44 -11.81 18.23
CA ASN A 260 0.36 -13.03 18.25
C ASN A 260 1.07 -13.13 19.60
N ASP A 261 0.90 -14.26 20.30
CA ASP A 261 1.40 -14.48 21.67
C ASP A 261 2.86 -14.06 21.85
N TRP A 262 3.72 -14.39 20.88
CA TRP A 262 5.15 -14.08 20.95
C TRP A 262 5.43 -12.58 20.80
N MET A 263 4.77 -11.91 19.86
CA MET A 263 4.92 -10.46 19.63
C MET A 263 4.30 -9.64 20.76
N ALA A 264 3.14 -10.06 21.27
CA ALA A 264 2.48 -9.44 22.40
C ALA A 264 3.37 -9.50 23.65
N MET A 265 3.99 -10.64 23.93
CA MET A 265 4.95 -10.77 25.04
C MET A 265 6.17 -9.87 24.84
N LEU A 266 6.74 -9.81 23.63
CA LEU A 266 7.91 -8.96 23.33
C LEU A 266 7.61 -7.47 23.52
N ILE A 267 6.46 -7.00 23.03
CA ILE A 267 6.05 -5.60 23.15
C ILE A 267 5.73 -5.26 24.60
N LEU A 268 5.03 -6.14 25.32
CA LEU A 268 4.78 -5.97 26.74
C LEU A 268 6.10 -5.85 27.50
N PHE A 269 7.08 -6.70 27.21
CA PHE A 269 8.39 -6.66 27.87
C PHE A 269 9.17 -5.38 27.56
N LEU A 270 9.15 -4.91 26.30
CA LEU A 270 9.77 -3.64 25.90
C LEU A 270 9.12 -2.43 26.57
N LEU A 271 7.78 -2.39 26.65
CA LEU A 271 7.05 -1.29 27.27
C LEU A 271 7.29 -1.25 28.78
N LEU A 272 7.32 -2.42 29.43
CA LEU A 272 7.67 -2.56 30.84
C LEU A 272 9.13 -2.15 31.10
N PHE A 273 10.05 -2.49 30.21
CA PHE A 273 11.46 -2.09 30.29
C PHE A 273 11.60 -0.57 30.14
N ILE A 274 10.95 0.07 29.17
CA ILE A 274 10.95 1.52 28.99
C ILE A 274 10.34 2.22 30.22
N LEU A 275 9.23 1.71 30.76
CA LEU A 275 8.63 2.25 31.97
C LEU A 275 9.56 2.10 33.19
N LEU A 276 10.25 0.97 33.30
CA LEU A 276 11.20 0.72 34.36
C LEU A 276 12.42 1.66 34.24
N GLU A 277 12.96 1.85 33.03
CA GLU A 277 14.00 2.84 32.78
C GLU A 277 13.52 4.26 33.08
N ALA A 278 12.29 4.63 32.68
CA ALA A 278 11.71 5.94 32.99
C ALA A 278 11.57 6.17 34.50
N VAL A 279 11.23 5.13 35.26
CA VAL A 279 11.19 5.18 36.73
C VAL A 279 12.59 5.26 37.33
N LEU A 280 13.56 4.48 36.83
CA LEU A 280 14.96 4.53 37.28
C LEU A 280 15.64 5.87 36.97
N ILE A 281 15.31 6.49 35.84
CA ILE A 281 15.78 7.81 35.42
C ILE A 281 15.13 8.92 36.26
N ARG A 282 14.02 8.62 36.97
CA ARG A 282 13.39 9.55 37.92
C ARG A 282 14.22 9.62 39.21
N LYS A 283 15.42 10.19 39.09
CA LYS A 283 16.27 10.62 40.19
C LYS A 283 15.61 11.83 40.86
N GLU A 284 15.37 11.75 42.16
CA GLU A 284 14.71 12.81 42.95
C GLU A 284 15.52 14.10 43.08
N ASP A 285 16.82 14.07 42.79
CA ASP A 285 17.66 15.26 42.65
C ASP A 285 18.66 15.08 41.48
N PRO A 286 18.33 15.52 40.25
CA PRO A 286 19.35 15.75 39.26
C PRO A 286 20.17 16.95 39.74
N GLU A 287 21.31 16.71 40.39
CA GLU A 287 22.30 17.77 40.58
C GLU A 287 22.55 18.42 39.22
N ASP A 288 22.33 19.73 39.15
CA ASP A 288 22.41 20.54 37.94
C ASP A 288 23.69 20.14 37.18
N TRP A 289 23.58 19.42 36.06
CA TRP A 289 24.72 19.16 35.16
C TRP A 289 25.05 20.44 34.38
N ARG A 290 25.16 21.54 35.12
CA ARG A 290 25.63 22.81 34.66
C ARG A 290 27.10 22.83 35.01
N HIS A 291 27.96 22.68 34.01
CA HIS A 291 29.36 23.04 34.15
C HIS A 291 29.46 24.54 34.41
N VAL A 292 29.31 24.94 35.67
CA VAL A 292 29.52 26.31 36.11
C VAL A 292 30.99 26.45 36.43
N PHE A 293 31.78 26.70 35.39
CA PHE A 293 33.15 27.19 35.53
C PHE A 293 33.11 28.64 36.07
N ARG A 294 32.92 28.80 37.39
CA ARG A 294 33.18 30.08 38.07
C ARG A 294 34.67 30.14 38.43
N VAL A 295 35.46 30.75 37.55
CA VAL A 295 36.91 30.95 37.68
C VAL A 295 37.30 31.81 38.91
N VAL A 296 36.35 32.42 39.62
CA VAL A 296 36.61 33.29 40.78
C VAL A 296 36.79 32.52 42.10
N TYR A 297 36.44 31.23 42.18
CA TYR A 297 36.54 30.43 43.42
C TYR A 297 37.75 29.49 43.51
N TYR A 298 38.84 29.79 42.80
CA TYR A 298 40.11 29.05 42.90
C TYR A 298 40.90 29.34 44.21
N GLY A 299 40.20 29.72 45.28
CA GLY A 299 40.77 30.08 46.58
C GLY A 299 40.50 29.05 47.66
N PHE A 300 39.24 28.70 47.90
CA PHE A 300 38.80 27.69 48.87
C PHE A 300 37.35 27.30 48.52
N GLY A 301 37.18 26.25 47.72
CA GLY A 301 35.88 25.64 47.41
C GLY A 301 35.74 24.33 48.17
N ASP A 302 34.62 24.17 48.87
CA ASP A 302 34.18 23.00 49.63
C ASP A 302 35.20 22.40 50.63
N ALA A 303 34.96 22.62 51.92
CA ALA A 303 35.84 22.18 52.99
C ALA A 303 36.01 20.65 53.04
N GLU A 304 35.05 19.88 52.53
CA GLU A 304 35.17 18.41 52.52
C GLU A 304 36.14 17.90 51.44
N ARG A 305 36.25 18.59 50.30
CA ARG A 305 37.03 18.11 49.14
C ARG A 305 38.55 18.18 49.34
N TYR A 306 39.05 19.05 50.22
CA TYR A 306 40.48 19.27 50.45
C TYR A 306 40.99 18.89 51.85
N LYS A 307 40.39 17.86 52.46
CA LYS A 307 40.73 17.35 53.81
C LYS A 307 42.23 17.06 54.01
N TYR A 308 42.96 16.72 52.94
CA TYR A 308 44.41 16.48 52.97
C TYR A 308 45.28 17.74 53.17
N TYR A 309 44.79 18.91 52.73
CA TYR A 309 45.48 20.20 52.84
C TYR A 309 45.09 20.99 54.10
N GLN A 310 44.03 20.56 54.79
CA GLN A 310 43.55 21.15 56.05
C GLN A 310 44.22 20.57 57.30
N ARG A 311 45.39 19.94 57.17
CA ARG A 311 46.12 19.47 58.36
C ARG A 311 46.79 20.68 59.04
N PRO A 312 46.51 20.95 60.33
CA PRO A 312 47.10 22.10 61.02
C PRO A 312 48.63 22.09 60.98
N GLU A 313 49.26 20.90 61.07
CA GLU A 313 50.71 20.76 60.99
C GLU A 313 51.32 21.25 59.67
N LYS A 314 50.66 20.97 58.55
CA LYS A 314 51.14 21.45 57.24
C LYS A 314 51.00 22.96 57.12
N ILE A 315 49.90 23.52 57.64
CA ILE A 315 49.67 24.96 57.64
C ILE A 315 50.69 25.68 58.54
N ARG A 316 51.05 25.09 59.71
CA ARG A 316 52.14 25.59 60.57
C ARG A 316 53.48 25.56 59.86
N GLN A 317 53.80 24.47 59.18
CA GLN A 317 55.05 24.36 58.40
C GLN A 317 55.14 25.42 57.30
N VAL A 318 54.03 25.66 56.59
CA VAL A 318 53.95 26.71 55.55
C VAL A 318 54.12 28.10 56.18
N LEU A 319 53.50 28.36 57.33
CA LEU A 319 53.67 29.62 58.06
C LEU A 319 55.13 29.85 58.47
N LEU A 320 55.78 28.88 59.11
CA LEU A 320 57.20 28.96 59.50
C LEU A 320 58.12 29.18 58.28
N THR A 321 57.89 28.42 57.20
CA THR A 321 58.63 28.59 55.95
C THR A 321 58.46 29.99 55.38
N ARG A 322 57.24 30.56 55.48
CA ARG A 322 56.94 31.91 55.01
C ARG A 322 57.58 32.99 55.89
N VAL A 323 57.59 32.83 57.21
CA VAL A 323 58.30 33.74 58.14
C VAL A 323 59.80 33.75 57.84
N ARG A 324 60.40 32.58 57.64
CA ARG A 324 61.80 32.44 57.25
C ARG A 324 62.10 33.15 55.93
N ASN A 325 61.28 32.91 54.90
CA ASN A 325 61.48 33.48 53.57
C ASN A 325 61.28 35.01 53.55
N LEU A 326 60.28 35.55 54.27
CA LEU A 326 60.03 37.00 54.32
C LEU A 326 61.15 37.77 55.04
N ASN A 327 61.73 37.18 56.07
CA ASN A 327 62.86 37.78 56.79
C ASN A 327 64.22 37.43 56.18
N ALA A 328 64.25 36.73 55.03
CA ALA A 328 65.45 36.27 54.34
C ALA A 328 66.45 35.51 55.23
N LEU A 329 65.93 34.74 56.19
CA LEU A 329 66.74 33.97 57.15
C LEU A 329 67.23 32.66 56.53
N THR A 330 68.48 32.29 56.82
CA THR A 330 68.98 30.94 56.53
C THR A 330 68.27 29.90 57.41
N ARG A 331 68.40 28.61 57.06
CA ARG A 331 67.74 27.55 57.84
C ARG A 331 68.34 27.46 59.24
N GLU A 332 69.66 27.60 59.33
CA GLU A 332 70.44 27.52 60.56
C GLU A 332 70.14 28.70 61.50
N GLU A 333 70.03 29.92 60.95
CA GLU A 333 69.63 31.11 61.72
C GLU A 333 68.19 31.01 62.23
N PHE A 334 67.28 30.44 61.43
CA PHE A 334 65.89 30.28 61.82
C PHE A 334 65.71 29.21 62.91
N ASP A 335 66.42 28.08 62.81
CA ASP A 335 66.34 26.99 63.78
C ASP A 335 67.01 27.36 65.12
N ALA A 336 67.98 28.29 65.11
CA ALA A 336 68.64 28.81 66.31
C ALA A 336 67.88 29.95 67.03
N MET A 337 66.77 30.42 66.46
CA MET A 337 66.03 31.58 66.96
C MET A 337 65.18 31.24 68.20
N PRO A 338 65.20 32.08 69.26
CA PRO A 338 64.31 31.90 70.40
C PRO A 338 62.85 32.20 70.03
N ALA A 339 61.92 31.44 70.64
CA ALA A 339 60.48 31.56 70.37
C ALA A 339 59.91 32.98 70.60
N SER A 340 60.50 33.76 71.50
CA SER A 340 60.10 35.16 71.77
C SER A 340 60.34 36.08 70.57
N GLU A 341 61.44 35.87 69.85
CA GLU A 341 61.80 36.66 68.68
C GLU A 341 60.89 36.31 67.49
N LEU A 342 60.57 35.02 67.33
CA LEU A 342 59.61 34.54 66.34
C LEU A 342 58.20 35.14 66.53
N GLN A 343 57.75 35.29 67.78
CA GLN A 343 56.49 35.98 68.10
C GLN A 343 56.54 37.46 67.69
N GLY A 344 57.68 38.11 67.92
CA GLY A 344 57.93 39.50 67.53
C GLY A 344 57.98 39.72 66.01
N MET A 345 58.32 38.70 65.23
CA MET A 345 58.33 38.76 63.76
C MET A 345 56.93 38.62 63.14
N ILE A 346 56.06 37.79 63.72
CA ILE A 346 54.71 37.55 63.20
C ILE A 346 53.79 38.74 63.50
N ARG A 347 53.89 39.34 64.70
CA ARG A 347 53.08 40.51 65.16
C ARG A 347 51.54 40.36 65.07
N ASP A 348 51.03 39.18 64.72
CA ASP A 348 49.61 38.84 64.71
C ASP A 348 49.30 37.83 65.84
N PRO A 349 48.49 38.22 66.85
CA PRO A 349 48.21 37.35 68.01
C PRO A 349 47.46 36.06 67.64
N VAL A 350 46.71 36.05 66.53
CA VAL A 350 45.97 34.86 66.08
C VAL A 350 46.92 33.86 65.41
N LEU A 351 47.88 34.34 64.63
CA LEU A 351 48.90 33.48 63.99
C LEU A 351 49.91 32.95 65.02
N VAL A 352 50.28 33.77 66.00
CA VAL A 352 51.13 33.35 67.13
C VAL A 352 50.44 32.23 67.93
N ARG A 353 49.16 32.40 68.28
CA ARG A 353 48.37 31.35 68.94
C ARG A 353 48.30 30.08 68.11
N PHE A 354 48.06 30.19 66.80
CA PHE A 354 48.03 29.03 65.91
C PHE A 354 49.36 28.24 65.87
N LEU A 355 50.49 28.93 66.02
CA LEU A 355 51.81 28.31 65.96
C LEU A 355 52.15 27.56 67.25
N PHE A 356 51.85 28.13 68.42
CA PHE A 356 52.27 27.58 69.72
C PHE A 356 51.17 26.78 70.45
N GLU A 357 49.90 26.92 70.08
CA GLU A 357 48.79 26.20 70.70
C GLU A 357 48.43 24.95 69.89
N GLU A 358 48.51 23.78 70.52
CA GLU A 358 48.02 22.52 69.97
C GLU A 358 46.52 22.37 70.26
N ARG A 359 45.70 22.94 69.38
CA ARG A 359 44.24 22.82 69.43
C ARG A 359 43.69 22.18 68.16
N ASN A 360 42.60 21.41 68.30
CA ASN A 360 41.81 20.95 67.16
C ASN A 360 41.00 22.12 66.59
N TYR A 361 41.35 22.55 65.38
CA TYR A 361 40.66 23.60 64.63
C TYR A 361 39.55 23.01 63.76
N ARG A 362 38.41 23.71 63.69
CA ARG A 362 37.37 23.38 62.70
C ARG A 362 37.84 23.78 61.29
N PRO A 363 37.37 23.10 60.22
CA PRO A 363 37.75 23.43 58.85
C PRO A 363 37.55 24.92 58.50
N ASP A 364 36.44 25.52 58.94
CA ASP A 364 36.15 26.95 58.70
C ASP A 364 37.16 27.88 59.40
N GLU A 365 37.61 27.51 60.60
CA GLU A 365 38.61 28.27 61.36
C GLU A 365 39.97 28.22 60.65
N LEU A 366 40.34 27.06 60.09
CA LEU A 366 41.58 26.89 59.31
C LEU A 366 41.57 27.73 58.04
N VAL A 367 40.44 27.82 57.32
CA VAL A 367 40.30 28.71 56.16
C VAL A 367 40.50 30.17 56.56
N GLY A 368 39.95 30.59 57.70
CA GLY A 368 40.18 31.91 58.27
C GLY A 368 41.66 32.18 58.57
N ILE A 369 42.37 31.21 59.15
CA ILE A 369 43.81 31.29 59.44
C ILE A 369 44.63 31.39 58.15
N VAL A 370 44.35 30.57 57.13
CA VAL A 370 45.09 30.64 55.86
C VAL A 370 44.87 31.96 55.15
N ARG A 371 43.65 32.50 55.17
CA ARG A 371 43.36 33.84 54.63
C ARG A 371 44.19 34.91 55.33
N ARG A 372 44.32 34.81 56.66
CA ARG A 372 45.13 35.72 57.48
C ARG A 372 46.63 35.57 57.20
N ILE A 373 47.15 34.34 57.01
CA ILE A 373 48.55 34.10 56.59
C ILE A 373 48.83 34.73 55.21
N LYS A 374 47.88 34.61 54.27
CA LYS A 374 48.02 35.21 52.93
C LYS A 374 48.07 36.73 53.03
N GLN A 375 47.15 37.34 53.77
CA GLN A 375 47.10 38.78 54.00
C GLN A 375 48.37 39.29 54.70
N TRP A 376 48.80 38.60 55.76
CA TRP A 376 50.02 38.93 56.50
C TRP A 376 51.26 38.97 55.59
N GLY A 377 51.39 37.99 54.69
CA GLY A 377 52.49 37.97 53.74
C GLY A 377 52.32 38.89 52.52
N GLU A 378 51.16 39.54 52.33
CA GLU A 378 50.92 40.56 51.31
C GLU A 378 51.15 41.98 51.89
N SER A 379 50.90 42.18 53.19
CA SER A 379 51.16 43.45 53.91
C SER A 379 52.56 43.55 54.53
N GLY A 380 53.34 42.46 54.54
CA GLY A 380 54.67 42.35 55.15
C GLY A 380 55.87 42.59 54.22
N GLY A 381 55.84 43.66 53.44
CA GLY A 381 56.96 44.17 52.64
C GLY A 381 57.35 45.62 52.95
N SER A 382 56.88 46.18 54.07
CA SER A 382 57.25 47.52 54.52
C SER A 382 57.54 47.51 56.01
N THR A 383 58.82 47.42 56.36
CA THR A 383 59.50 48.43 57.19
C THR A 383 60.95 48.01 57.41
N ARG A 384 61.89 48.67 56.72
CA ARG A 384 63.19 49.00 57.34
C ARG A 384 63.15 50.49 57.64
N VAL A 385 63.08 50.79 58.93
CA VAL A 385 63.26 52.12 59.51
C VAL A 385 64.76 52.41 59.57
N VAL A 386 65.15 53.58 59.09
CA VAL A 386 66.41 54.31 59.37
C VAL A 386 66.00 55.79 59.20
N ASP A 387 65.95 56.70 60.16
CA ASP A 387 66.41 56.77 61.56
C ASP A 387 65.26 57.11 62.53
#